data_AF-A0A7I7M661-F1
#
_entry.id   AF-A0A7I7M661-F1
#
_cell.length_a   1.000
_cell.length_b   1.000
_cell.length_c   1.000
_cell.angle_alpha   90.00
_cell.angle_beta   90.00
_cell.angle_gamma   90.00
#
_symmetry.space_group_name_H-M   'P 1'
#
loop_
_entity.id
_entity.type
_entity.pdbx_description
1 polymer ?
#
loop_
_entity_poly.entity_id
_entity_poly.type
_entity_poly.pdbx_seq_one_letter_code
_entity_poly.pdbx_strand_id
1 'polypeptide(L)'
;MSNTTVLGGVVHEMPDDLRAALNGNPSALAAWNDITPLARNEFICWVTDAKQAATRERRIRRTQEELEEGKRRPCCWPGCKHRERTGNA
;
A
#
# COMPACT_ATOMS: atom_id res chain seq x y z
N MET A 1 -16.17 -19.51 4.25
CA MET A 1 -15.07 -18.98 3.43
C MET A 1 -15.07 -17.48 3.60
N SER A 2 -14.13 -16.95 4.39
CA SER A 2 -14.08 -15.52 4.69
C SER A 2 -13.72 -14.78 3.40
N ASN A 3 -14.67 -14.04 2.84
CA ASN A 3 -14.46 -13.16 1.70
C ASN A 3 -13.59 -11.99 2.21
N THR A 4 -12.27 -12.16 2.20
CA THR A 4 -11.35 -11.11 2.67
C THR A 4 -11.28 -10.03 1.60
N THR A 5 -12.17 -9.04 1.70
CA THR A 5 -12.17 -7.87 0.83
C THR A 5 -10.90 -7.07 1.05
N VAL A 6 -10.09 -6.89 0.00
CA VAL A 6 -8.93 -6.01 0.06
C VAL A 6 -9.40 -4.56 -0.03
N LEU A 7 -9.26 -3.83 1.07
CA LEU A 7 -9.75 -2.45 1.16
C LEU A 7 -8.84 -1.48 0.39
N GLY A 8 -9.44 -0.51 -0.33
CA GLY A 8 -8.72 0.45 -1.17
C GLY A 8 -8.12 1.66 -0.42
N GLY A 9 -7.52 2.60 -1.16
CA GLY A 9 -7.07 3.89 -0.64
C GLY A 9 -8.19 4.93 -0.59
N VAL A 10 -7.84 6.17 -0.21
CA VAL A 10 -8.77 7.32 -0.19
C VAL A 10 -8.73 8.09 -1.51
N VAL A 11 -7.53 8.32 -2.05
CA VAL A 11 -7.28 9.09 -3.27
C VAL A 11 -6.92 8.17 -4.43
N HIS A 12 -6.22 7.07 -4.14
CA HIS A 12 -5.78 6.12 -5.14
C HIS A 12 -6.59 4.82 -5.10
N GLU A 13 -7.00 4.39 -6.28
CA GLU A 13 -7.62 3.09 -6.50
C GLU A 13 -6.60 1.97 -6.32
N MET A 14 -7.09 0.83 -5.84
CA MET A 14 -6.27 -0.33 -5.56
C MET A 14 -5.86 -1.04 -6.87
N PRO A 15 -4.56 -1.12 -7.20
CA PRO A 15 -4.11 -1.82 -8.39
C PRO A 15 -4.27 -3.34 -8.28
N ASP A 16 -4.58 -4.01 -9.40
CA ASP A 16 -4.87 -5.44 -9.42
C ASP A 16 -3.68 -6.31 -9.04
N ASP A 17 -2.47 -5.92 -9.41
CA ASP A 17 -1.24 -6.63 -9.07
C ASP A 17 -0.92 -6.54 -7.57
N LEU A 18 -1.10 -5.37 -6.95
CA LEU A 18 -0.98 -5.22 -5.50
C LEU A 18 -2.06 -6.02 -4.76
N ARG A 19 -3.30 -6.02 -5.28
CA ARG A 19 -4.40 -6.82 -4.74
C ARG A 19 -4.08 -8.32 -4.80
N ALA A 20 -3.63 -8.80 -5.95
CA ALA A 20 -3.24 -10.20 -6.13
C ALA A 20 -2.11 -10.59 -5.17
N ALA A 21 -1.12 -9.71 -5.01
CA ALA A 21 0.02 -9.95 -4.13
C ALA A 21 -0.38 -10.05 -2.65
N LEU A 22 -1.29 -9.17 -2.19
CA LEU A 22 -1.83 -9.25 -0.82
C LEU A 22 -2.73 -10.48 -0.62
N ASN A 23 -3.55 -10.84 -1.60
CA ASN A 23 -4.36 -12.06 -1.54
C ASN A 23 -3.52 -13.33 -1.41
N GLY A 24 -2.31 -13.33 -1.98
CA GLY A 24 -1.34 -14.42 -1.83
C GLY A 24 -0.66 -14.49 -0.46
N ASN A 25 -0.79 -13.46 0.38
CA ASN A 25 -0.15 -13.35 1.68
C ASN A 25 -1.16 -12.97 2.78
N PRO A 26 -1.73 -13.95 3.50
CA PRO A 26 -2.74 -13.70 4.53
C PRO A 26 -2.27 -12.78 5.67
N SER A 27 -0.99 -12.83 6.02
CA SER A 27 -0.41 -11.99 7.08
C SER A 27 -0.38 -10.52 6.65
N ALA A 28 0.18 -10.26 5.46
CA ALA A 28 0.20 -8.93 4.88
C ALA A 28 -1.21 -8.39 4.60
N LEU A 29 -2.15 -9.23 4.20
CA LEU A 29 -3.56 -8.83 3.98
C LEU A 29 -4.27 -8.46 5.29
N ALA A 30 -4.05 -9.20 6.37
CA ALA A 30 -4.58 -8.84 7.68
C ALA A 30 -4.02 -7.50 8.15
N ALA A 31 -2.70 -7.30 8.04
CA ALA A 31 -2.05 -6.03 8.35
C ALA A 31 -2.59 -4.89 7.46
N TRP A 32 -2.76 -5.12 6.16
CA TRP A 32 -3.33 -4.15 5.21
C TRP A 32 -4.74 -3.68 5.60
N ASN A 33 -5.59 -4.61 6.04
CA ASN A 33 -6.94 -4.29 6.45
C ASN A 33 -6.98 -3.57 7.82
N ASP A 34 -5.98 -3.78 8.67
CA ASP A 34 -5.83 -3.12 9.96
C ASP A 34 -5.23 -1.69 9.86
N ILE A 35 -4.48 -1.37 8.80
CA ILE A 35 -3.93 -0.02 8.62
C ILE A 35 -5.02 0.99 8.18
N THR A 36 -4.81 2.26 8.54
CA THR A 36 -5.75 3.33 8.20
C THR A 36 -5.90 3.51 6.68
N PRO A 37 -7.05 4.04 6.19
CA PRO A 37 -7.22 4.33 4.77
C PRO A 37 -6.12 5.23 4.19
N LEU A 38 -5.58 6.17 4.99
CA LEU A 38 -4.45 7.01 4.59
C LEU A 38 -3.16 6.18 4.41
N ALA A 39 -2.87 5.26 5.32
CA ALA A 39 -1.71 4.38 5.20
C ALA A 39 -1.80 3.50 3.94
N ARG A 40 -2.98 2.94 3.64
CA ARG A 40 -3.23 2.22 2.37
C ARG A 40 -2.99 3.12 1.16
N ASN A 41 -3.47 4.35 1.22
CA ASN A 41 -3.27 5.33 0.14
C ASN A 41 -1.79 5.62 -0.13
N GLU A 42 -0.96 5.74 0.91
CA GLU A 42 0.48 5.96 0.77
C GLU A 42 1.19 4.77 0.09
N PHE A 43 0.86 3.54 0.48
CA PHE A 43 1.39 2.33 -0.18
C PHE A 43 0.94 2.23 -1.64
N ILE A 44 -0.33 2.48 -1.92
CA ILE A 44 -0.83 2.48 -3.29
C ILE A 44 -0.08 3.53 -4.12
N CYS A 45 -0.01 4.78 -3.65
CA CYS A 45 0.69 5.85 -4.37
C CYS A 45 2.15 5.50 -4.64
N TRP A 46 2.82 4.92 -3.65
CA TRP A 46 4.21 4.51 -3.77
C TRP A 46 4.39 3.41 -4.81
N VAL A 47 3.53 2.40 -4.84
CA VAL A 47 3.57 1.34 -5.86
C VAL A 47 3.26 1.92 -7.25
N THR A 48 2.26 2.80 -7.37
CA THR A 48 1.84 3.37 -8.66
C THR A 48 2.78 4.43 -9.22
N ASP A 49 3.57 5.11 -8.38
CA ASP A 49 4.58 6.08 -8.82
C ASP A 49 5.77 5.42 -9.56
N ALA A 50 5.93 4.10 -9.45
CA ALA A 50 6.95 3.36 -10.19
C ALA A 50 6.62 3.27 -11.69
N LYS A 51 7.40 3.98 -12.52
CA LYS A 51 7.25 3.99 -13.99
C LYS A 51 7.75 2.71 -14.67
N GLN A 52 8.69 2.00 -14.04
CA GLN A 52 9.26 0.75 -14.57
C GLN A 52 8.62 -0.46 -13.89
N ALA A 53 8.24 -1.46 -14.68
CA ALA A 53 7.60 -2.69 -14.20
C ALA A 53 8.45 -3.40 -13.12
N ALA A 54 9.76 -3.56 -13.35
CA ALA A 54 10.65 -4.18 -12.36
C ALA A 54 10.71 -3.43 -11.02
N THR A 55 10.62 -2.09 -11.06
CA THR A 55 10.56 -1.29 -9.82
C THR A 55 9.23 -1.49 -9.12
N ARG A 56 8.13 -1.54 -9.89
CA ARG A 56 6.79 -1.76 -9.38
C ARG A 56 6.67 -3.11 -8.66
N GLU A 57 7.13 -4.18 -9.29
CA GLU A 57 7.17 -5.53 -8.68
C GLU A 57 7.97 -5.54 -7.37
N ARG A 58 9.15 -4.91 -7.36
CA ARG A 58 9.96 -4.77 -6.15
C ARG A 58 9.21 -4.01 -5.04
N ARG A 59 8.51 -2.92 -5.38
CA ARG A 59 7.71 -2.15 -4.40
C ARG A 59 6.53 -2.96 -3.86
N ILE A 60 5.89 -3.77 -4.68
CA ILE A 60 4.81 -4.68 -4.26
C ILE A 60 5.35 -5.71 -3.26
N ARG A 61 6.47 -6.37 -3.57
CA ARG A 61 7.10 -7.34 -2.65
C ARG A 61 7.44 -6.69 -1.31
N ARG A 62 8.09 -5.53 -1.36
CA ARG A 62 8.47 -4.79 -0.16
C ARG A 62 7.25 -4.29 0.63
N THR A 63 6.13 -3.99 -0.03
CA THR A 63 4.89 -3.64 0.67
C THR A 63 4.45 -4.78 1.58
N GLN A 64 4.53 -6.03 1.12
CA GLN A 64 4.22 -7.19 1.97
C GLN A 64 5.19 -7.31 3.14
N GLU A 65 6.50 -7.28 2.86
CA GLU A 65 7.56 -7.35 3.88
C GLU A 65 7.36 -6.27 4.96
N GLU A 66 7.10 -5.02 4.56
CA GLU A 66 6.91 -3.91 5.48
C GLU A 66 5.62 -4.03 6.32
N LEU A 67 4.53 -4.54 5.73
CA LEU A 67 3.29 -4.79 6.46
C LEU A 67 3.46 -5.90 7.50
N GLU A 68 4.20 -6.96 7.16
CA GLU A 68 4.54 -8.06 8.07
C GLU A 68 5.44 -7.57 9.22
N GLU A 69 6.35 -6.64 8.94
CA GLU A 69 7.16 -5.93 9.94
C GLU A 69 6.35 -4.90 10.76
N GLY A 70 5.04 -4.77 10.50
CA GLY A 70 4.14 -3.87 11.22
C GLY A 70 4.25 -2.40 10.80
N LYS A 71 4.98 -2.09 9.73
CA LYS A 71 5.09 -0.72 9.21
C LYS A 71 3.77 -0.29 8.60
N ARG A 72 3.38 0.95 8.92
CA ARG A 72 2.12 1.55 8.46
C ARG A 72 2.33 2.54 7.31
N ARG A 73 3.56 2.67 6.80
CA ARG A 73 3.93 3.55 5.67
C ARG A 73 5.13 2.95 4.92
N PRO A 74 5.24 3.18 3.60
CA PRO A 74 6.39 2.75 2.84
C PRO A 74 7.67 3.40 3.36
N CYS A 75 8.74 2.63 3.58
CA CYS A 75 10.00 3.22 4.02
C CYS A 75 10.75 3.89 2.87
N CYS A 76 11.40 5.03 3.19
CA CYS A 76 12.01 5.96 2.22
C CYS A 76 11.01 6.65 1.27
N TRP A 77 9.73 6.74 1.66
CA TRP A 77 8.72 7.49 0.93
C TRP A 77 8.50 8.88 1.51
N PRO A 78 8.77 9.96 0.75
CA PRO A 78 8.62 11.34 1.24
C PRO A 78 7.15 11.75 1.44
N GLY A 79 6.20 10.94 0.98
CA GLY A 79 4.76 11.18 1.08
C GLY A 79 4.09 11.24 -0.29
N CYS A 80 2.78 11.01 -0.30
CA CYS A 80 1.96 11.10 -1.50
C CYS A 80 1.96 12.53 -2.05
N LYS A 81 2.46 12.71 -3.29
CA LYS A 81 2.46 14.01 -4.00
C LYS A 81 1.05 14.57 -4.22
N HIS A 82 0.04 13.70 -4.23
CA HIS A 82 -1.38 14.07 -4.39
C HIS A 82 -2.04 14.48 -3.07
N ARG A 83 -1.33 14.39 -1.95
CA ARG A 83 -1.81 14.86 -0.66
C ARG A 83 -1.40 16.31 -0.45
N GLU A 84 -2.38 17.21 -0.41
CA GLU A 84 -2.16 18.54 0.16
C GLU A 84 -1.77 18.40 1.65
N ARG A 85 -0.63 18.98 2.04
CA ARG A 85 -0.25 19.09 3.45
C ARG A 85 -1.08 20.21 4.10
N THR A 86 -2.30 19.90 4.51
CA THR A 86 -3.17 20.84 5.25
C THR A 86 -2.83 20.96 6.75
N GLY A 87 -1.62 20.55 7.16
CA GLY A 87 -1.15 20.74 8.52
C GLY A 87 -0.33 22.02 8.63
N ASN A 88 -0.85 23.02 9.36
CA ASN A 88 -0.06 24.18 9.76
C ASN A 88 1.17 23.70 10.54
N ALA A 89 2.32 24.29 10.22
CA ALA A 89 3.61 24.02 10.86
C ALA A 89 3.60 24.38 12.35
#